data_AF-A0A7V5VDW5-F1
#
_entry.id   AF-A0A7V5VDW5-F1
#
_cell.length_a   1.000
_cell.length_b   1.000
_cell.length_c   1.000
_cell.angle_alpha   90.00
_cell.angle_beta   90.00
_cell.angle_gamma   90.00
#
_symmetry.space_group_name_H-M   'P 1'
#
loop_
_entity.id
_entity.type
_entity.pdbx_description
1 polymer ?
#
loop_
_entity_poly.entity_id
_entity_poly.type
_entity_poly.pdbx_seq_one_letter_code
_entity_poly.pdbx_strand_id
1 'polypeptide(L)' 'QGDAEKIAAMLFDSMAEFPALQKRLLRDRNERWVEKIIPMLEQGKCAYIVVGAGHLAGEFGLPSLLRQKGYRVTQL' A
#
# COMPACT_ATOMS: atom_id res chain seq x y z
N GLN A 1 7.38 -13.89 9.38
CA GLN A 1 6.39 -12.86 8.98
C GLN A 1 7.05 -11.50 9.11
N GLY A 2 6.80 -10.59 8.17
CA GLY A 2 7.22 -9.19 8.30
C GLY A 2 6.29 -8.42 9.23
N ASP A 3 6.80 -7.39 9.90
CA ASP A 3 6.03 -6.52 10.80
C ASP A 3 5.68 -5.22 10.07
N ALA A 4 4.52 -5.23 9.39
CA ALA A 4 4.07 -4.12 8.57
C ALA A 4 3.81 -2.84 9.39
N GLU A 5 3.41 -2.98 10.65
CA GLU A 5 3.16 -1.84 11.54
C GLU A 5 4.45 -1.18 11.99
N LYS A 6 5.49 -1.96 12.34
CA LYS A 6 6.82 -1.38 12.61
C LYS A 6 7.41 -0.68 11.39
N ILE A 7 7.25 -1.25 10.20
CA ILE A 7 7.70 -0.61 8.96
C ILE A 7 6.94 0.70 8.73
N ALA A 8 5.63 0.73 9.00
CA ALA A 8 4.84 1.95 8.92
C ALA A 8 5.39 3.01 9.88
N ALA A 9 5.53 2.68 11.17
CA ALA A 9 6.04 3.61 12.17
C ALA A 9 7.41 4.19 11.76
N MET A 10 8.36 3.34 11.37
CA MET A 10 9.69 3.78 10.92
C MET A 10 9.63 4.73 9.71
N LEU A 11 8.78 4.42 8.72
CA LEU A 11 8.61 5.26 7.53
C LEU A 11 7.97 6.61 7.87
N PHE A 12 6.97 6.62 8.75
CA PHE A 12 6.31 7.85 9.20
C PHE A 12 7.26 8.72 10.02
N ASP A 13 7.95 8.15 11.00
CA ASP A 13 8.89 8.87 11.87
C ASP A 13 10.04 9.48 11.06
N SER A 14 10.60 8.74 10.10
CA SER A 14 11.69 9.23 9.23
C SER A 14 11.29 10.39 8.31
N MET A 15 9.99 10.64 8.14
CA MET A 15 9.45 11.67 7.24
C MET A 15 8.59 12.71 7.96
N ALA A 16 8.55 12.70 9.30
CA ALA A 16 7.66 13.54 10.09
C ALA A 16 7.85 15.04 9.81
N GLU A 17 9.09 15.48 9.56
CA GLU A 17 9.42 16.88 9.25
C GLU A 17 9.17 17.25 7.78
N PHE A 18 8.79 16.28 6.94
CA PHE A 18 8.61 16.45 5.49
C PHE A 18 7.20 16.01 5.05
N PRO A 19 6.13 16.70 5.47
CA PRO A 19 4.75 16.27 5.23
C PRO A 19 4.40 16.12 3.74
N ALA A 20 4.95 16.99 2.88
CA ALA A 20 4.76 16.89 1.44
C ALA A 20 5.41 15.63 0.84
N LEU A 21 6.61 15.28 1.32
CA LEU A 21 7.33 14.07 0.89
C LEU A 21 6.60 12.81 1.38
N GLN A 22 6.19 12.81 2.65
CA GLN A 22 5.41 11.75 3.26
C GLN A 22 4.13 11.48 2.46
N LYS A 23 3.34 12.52 2.16
CA LYS A 23 2.13 12.39 1.32
C LYS A 23 2.46 11.79 -0.05
N ARG A 24 3.48 12.31 -0.73
CA ARG A 24 3.86 11.86 -2.07
C ARG A 24 4.30 10.40 -2.11
N LEU A 25 5.06 9.94 -1.10
CA LEU A 25 5.67 8.61 -1.09
C LEU A 25 4.82 7.53 -0.41
N LEU A 26 4.14 7.86 0.69
CA LEU A 26 3.37 6.90 1.48
C LEU A 26 1.92 6.79 1.01
N ARG A 27 1.29 7.91 0.61
CA ARG A 27 -0.10 7.93 0.14
C ARG A 27 -0.22 7.95 -1.38
N ASP A 28 0.15 9.07 -2.01
CA ASP A 28 -0.18 9.32 -3.43
C ASP A 28 0.41 8.24 -4.36
N ARG A 29 1.58 7.70 -4.01
CA ARG A 29 2.22 6.61 -4.76
C ARG A 29 1.41 5.31 -4.69
N ASN A 30 0.84 4.97 -3.53
CA ASN A 30 0.06 3.75 -3.35
C ASN A 30 -1.32 3.87 -3.97
N GLU A 31 -1.95 5.05 -3.92
CA GLU A 31 -3.20 5.33 -4.65
C GLU A 31 -3.04 5.11 -6.16
N ARG A 32 -1.97 5.65 -6.77
CA ARG A 32 -1.63 5.40 -8.18
C ARG A 32 -1.37 3.94 -8.51
N TRP A 33 -0.90 3.15 -7.54
CA TRP A 33 -0.75 1.70 -7.73
C TRP A 33 -2.12 1.01 -7.74
N VAL A 34 -3.02 1.37 -6.84
CA VAL A 34 -4.38 0.81 -6.78
C VAL A 34 -5.14 1.05 -8.10
N GLU A 35 -5.00 2.24 -8.69
CA GLU A 35 -5.56 2.57 -10.01
C GLU A 35 -5.09 1.61 -11.12
N LYS A 36 -3.87 1.06 -11.01
CA LYS A 36 -3.33 0.08 -11.96
C LYS A 36 -3.73 -1.35 -11.62
N ILE A 37 -3.84 -1.67 -10.33
CA ILE A 37 -4.16 -3.02 -9.84
C ILE A 37 -5.62 -3.37 -10.12
N ILE A 38 -6.56 -2.45 -9.85
CA ILE A 38 -8.00 -2.72 -10.00
C ILE A 38 -8.36 -3.26 -11.39
N PRO A 39 -7.94 -2.61 -12.51
CA PRO A 39 -8.22 -3.14 -13.84
C PRO A 39 -7.62 -4.54 -14.09
N MET A 40 -6.47 -4.87 -13.48
CA MET A 40 -5.88 -6.20 -13.61
C MET A 40 -6.71 -7.27 -12.89
N LEU A 41 -7.27 -6.93 -11.72
CA LEU A 41 -8.14 -7.82 -10.96
C LEU A 41 -9.49 -8.05 -11.67
N GLU A 42 -10.03 -7.00 -12.29
CA GLU A 42 -11.32 -7.04 -13.00
C GLU A 42 -11.26 -7.84 -14.32
N GLN A 43 -10.08 -7.99 -14.92
CA GLN A 43 -9.88 -8.83 -16.10
C GLN A 43 -10.05 -10.34 -15.84
N GLY A 44 -10.36 -10.75 -14.60
CA GLY A 44 -10.63 -12.14 -14.24
C GLY A 44 -9.40 -13.05 -14.27
N LYS A 45 -8.20 -12.48 -14.36
CA LYS A 45 -6.93 -13.22 -14.30
C LYS A 45 -6.32 -13.08 -12.92
N CYS A 46 -5.68 -14.14 -12.45
CA CYS A 46 -4.86 -14.07 -11.25
C CYS A 46 -3.63 -13.19 -11.52
N ALA A 47 -3.54 -12.04 -10.85
CA ALA A 47 -2.39 -11.15 -10.93
C ALA A 47 -1.41 -11.44 -9.78
N TYR A 48 -0.13 -11.60 -10.10
CA TYR A 48 0.95 -11.66 -9.11
C TYR A 48 1.70 -10.34 -9.09
N ILE A 49 1.65 -9.63 -7.95
CA ILE A 49 2.18 -8.28 -7.81
C ILE A 49 3.34 -8.30 -6.81
N VAL A 50 4.52 -7.86 -7.26
CA VAL A 50 5.73 -7.76 -6.43
C VAL A 50 6.01 -6.30 -6.12
N VAL A 51 6.14 -5.98 -4.83
CA VAL A 51 6.37 -4.63 -4.33
C VAL A 51 7.39 -4.62 -3.19
N GLY A 52 8.00 -3.47 -2.94
CA GLY A 52 8.81 -3.26 -1.74
C GLY A 52 7.96 -3.21 -0.48
N ALA A 53 8.53 -3.58 0.67
CA ALA A 53 7.80 -3.74 1.93
C ALA A 53 7.01 -2.49 2.38
N GLY A 54 7.50 -1.28 2.07
CA GLY A 54 6.80 -0.04 2.38
C GLY A 54 5.44 0.13 1.69
N HIS A 55 5.17 -0.61 0.61
CA HIS A 55 3.84 -0.63 -0.02
C HIS A 55 2.80 -1.42 0.79
N LEU A 56 3.21 -2.23 1.75
CA LEU A 56 2.33 -3.09 2.54
C LEU A 56 1.95 -2.45 3.89
N ALA A 57 2.63 -1.37 4.27
CA ALA A 57 2.62 -0.81 5.61
C ALA A 57 1.59 0.31 5.80
N GLY A 58 0.86 0.27 6.92
CA GLY A 58 -0.01 1.35 7.40
C GLY A 58 -1.33 1.52 6.64
N GLU A 59 -2.05 2.60 7.00
CA GLU A 59 -3.39 2.92 6.47
C GLU A 59 -3.40 3.14 4.95
N PHE A 60 -2.31 3.69 4.40
CA PHE A 60 -2.18 3.94 2.96
C PHE A 60 -1.44 2.81 2.22
N GLY A 61 -1.15 1.69 2.88
CA GLY A 61 -0.61 0.50 2.23
C GLY A 61 -1.62 -0.13 1.25
N LEU A 62 -1.12 -0.82 0.23
CA LEU A 62 -1.94 -1.49 -0.78
C LEU A 62 -2.99 -2.44 -0.19
N PRO A 63 -2.69 -3.28 0.83
CA PRO A 63 -3.72 -4.11 1.47
C PRO A 63 -4.87 -3.29 2.06
N SER A 64 -4.56 -2.18 2.73
CA SER A 64 -5.54 -1.30 3.36
C SER A 64 -6.41 -0.59 2.32
N LEU A 65 -5.78 -0.03 1.27
CA LEU A 65 -6.49 0.64 0.19
C LEU A 65 -7.39 -0.32 -0.60
N LEU A 66 -6.93 -1.56 -0.86
CA LEU A 66 -7.75 -2.57 -1.53
C LEU A 66 -8.97 -2.98 -0.69
N ARG A 67 -8.82 -3.10 0.64
CA ARG A 67 -9.97 -3.31 1.54
C ARG A 67 -10.98 -2.16 1.44
N GLN A 68 -10.50 -0.90 1.43
CA GLN A 68 -11.36 0.28 1.27
C GLN A 68 -12.11 0.30 -0.08
N LYS A 69 -11.55 -0.33 -1.12
CA LYS A 69 -12.19 -0.52 -2.43
C LYS A 69 -13.15 -1.71 -2.48
N GLY A 70 -13.38 -2.40 -1.37
CA GLY A 70 -14.33 -3.52 -1.25
C GLY A 70 -13.73 -4.89 -1.56
N TYR A 71 -12.42 -4.99 -1.78
CA TYR A 71 -11.77 -6.29 -2.01
C TYR A 71 -11.53 -7.02 -0.69
N ARG A 72 -11.71 -8.35 -0.72
CA ARG A 72 -11.29 -9.23 0.36
C ARG A 72 -9.77 -9.39 0.30
N VAL A 73 -9.09 -8.98 1.37
CA VAL A 73 -7.63 -9.11 1.48
C VAL A 73 -7.27 -10.03 2.64
N THR A 74 -6.65 -11.16 2.31
CA THR A 74 -6.14 -12.13 3.28
C THR A 74 -4.62 -12.03 3.35
N GLN A 75 -4.08 -11.92 4.56
CA GLN A 75 -2.65 -12.06 4.80
C GLN A 75 -2.39 -13.51 5.24
N LEU A 76 -1.49 -14.19 4.54
CA LEU A 76 -1.10 -15.58 4.83
C LEU A 76 0.14 -15.63 5.76
#